data_AF-A0A6V7VKD9-F1
#
_entry.id   AF-A0A6V7VKD9-F1
#
_cell.length_a   1.000
_cell.length_b   1.000
_cell.length_c   1.000
_cell.angle_alpha   90.00
_cell.angle_beta   90.00
_cell.angle_gamma   90.00
#
_symmetry.space_group_name_H-M   'P 1'
#
loop_
_entity.id
_entity.type
_entity.pdbx_description
1 polymer ?
#
loop_
_entity_poly.entity_id
_entity_poly.type
_entity_poly.pdbx_seq_one_letter_code
_entity_poly.pdbx_strand_id
1 'polypeptide(L)'
;MQNVQQQQCLQTLHNQIITGNCLIAELYRLSLNTPFDFLNFQTSRFSKLLIDFSYFENRASFDKFTEQTEEGRQLEEKFFASFTPFLNSFARFIDQLYTFLTDFIDYSREYVDYWRELFTRFKCLDEIEILSAQLLHILGLLLVLFDFKFPAVIRERIFVALYRLRMDFEASKLEILVNICRNRREPFEFCLATLGINIQFISQMILFLRFYKGPKTGWLENCVYICLYFEEGHQTLKNQFSIMRQLIDNYFNDRWILHFHVDFKVNLHEKWEGYKAANAALQNVRELWPISKLASSHLNIIQSPRFPSGLLSLEKFGNYKKIIEEFNTSLKWLILHSSSKVNPKLNLSSLIKKAVLLEALKKLAHFEFKLKQAENYLRSNWIESIEKLKQIIVNNLSQIIAFLPNSSLDTENAKRTARIVTWLESVRNSINQLETSSSDNDKSIQLLENICTRISSVTSNQLSSEKQQNLILHHSLEVANSDLRRLQNIYSLNVNENNDAGKENALCQLTDFSSIYLFLFVDENCSLIEKLYETIHSLFVSFFLN
;
A
#
# COMPACT_ATOMS: atom_id res chain seq x y z
N MET A 1 -25.76 18.70 -4.72
CA MET A 1 -25.24 17.92 -5.88
C MET A 1 -23.71 17.84 -5.89
N GLN A 2 -22.96 18.94 -5.68
CA GLN A 2 -21.48 18.99 -5.67
C GLN A 2 -20.77 17.89 -4.84
N ASN A 3 -21.10 17.73 -3.55
CA ASN A 3 -20.48 16.70 -2.71
C ASN A 3 -20.95 15.28 -3.05
N VAL A 4 -22.14 15.11 -3.63
CA VAL A 4 -22.76 13.79 -3.80
C VAL A 4 -22.09 13.03 -4.94
N GLN A 5 -21.85 13.67 -6.09
CA GLN A 5 -21.21 13.01 -7.23
C GLN A 5 -19.74 12.66 -6.95
N GLN A 6 -19.00 13.54 -6.27
CA GLN A 6 -17.63 13.24 -5.84
C GLN A 6 -17.61 12.09 -4.84
N GLN A 7 -18.47 12.11 -3.81
CA GLN A 7 -18.55 11.03 -2.83
C GLN A 7 -18.94 9.69 -3.46
N GLN A 8 -19.85 9.70 -4.42
CA GLN A 8 -20.22 8.49 -5.18
C GLN A 8 -19.04 7.94 -5.97
N CYS A 9 -18.30 8.79 -6.69
CA CYS A 9 -17.11 8.37 -7.45
C CYS A 9 -16.03 7.78 -6.51
N LEU A 10 -15.73 8.48 -5.41
CA LEU A 10 -14.76 8.01 -4.40
C LEU A 10 -15.21 6.69 -3.78
N GLN A 11 -16.49 6.55 -3.44
CA GLN A 11 -17.03 5.31 -2.89
C GLN A 11 -16.91 4.14 -3.89
N THR A 12 -17.22 4.37 -5.17
CA THR A 12 -17.03 3.37 -6.22
C THR A 12 -15.57 2.95 -6.34
N LEU A 13 -14.64 3.90 -6.35
CA LEU A 13 -13.21 3.63 -6.39
C LEU A 13 -12.74 2.80 -5.19
N HIS A 14 -13.14 3.17 -3.98
CA HIS A 14 -12.81 2.41 -2.77
C HIS A 14 -13.37 0.99 -2.83
N ASN A 15 -14.62 0.81 -3.25
CA ASN A 15 -15.22 -0.51 -3.38
C ASN A 15 -14.48 -1.39 -4.41
N GLN A 16 -14.07 -0.82 -5.54
CA GLN A 16 -13.26 -1.54 -6.53
C GLN A 16 -11.87 -1.89 -6.00
N ILE A 17 -11.20 -0.98 -5.31
CA ILE A 17 -9.89 -1.24 -4.67
C ILE A 17 -10.00 -2.40 -3.67
N ILE A 18 -11.03 -2.40 -2.82
CA ILE A 18 -11.30 -3.50 -1.88
C ILE A 18 -11.53 -4.81 -2.64
N THR A 19 -12.37 -4.78 -3.67
CA THR A 19 -12.69 -5.97 -4.49
C THR A 19 -11.43 -6.53 -5.15
N GLY A 20 -10.58 -5.68 -5.72
CA GLY A 20 -9.31 -6.08 -6.33
C GLY A 20 -8.33 -6.69 -5.32
N ASN A 21 -8.24 -6.16 -4.11
CA ASN A 21 -7.43 -6.77 -3.04
C ASN A 21 -7.98 -8.14 -2.61
N CYS A 22 -9.31 -8.29 -2.50
CA CYS A 22 -9.95 -9.58 -2.24
C CYS A 22 -9.65 -10.60 -3.34
N LEU A 23 -9.67 -10.17 -4.62
CA LEU A 23 -9.31 -11.01 -5.75
C LEU A 23 -7.85 -11.48 -5.70
N ILE A 24 -6.91 -10.60 -5.32
CA ILE A 24 -5.49 -10.98 -5.13
C ILE A 24 -5.36 -12.04 -4.03
N ALA A 25 -6.03 -11.84 -2.89
CA ALA A 25 -6.01 -12.79 -1.79
C ALA A 25 -6.62 -14.15 -2.18
N GLU A 26 -7.75 -14.13 -2.89
CA GLU A 26 -8.44 -15.33 -3.38
C GLU A 26 -7.58 -16.08 -4.41
N LEU A 27 -6.96 -15.36 -5.35
CA LEU A 27 -6.02 -15.92 -6.31
C LEU A 27 -4.87 -16.64 -5.60
N TYR A 28 -4.29 -16.02 -4.58
CA TYR A 28 -3.23 -16.64 -3.78
C TYR A 28 -3.74 -17.90 -3.06
N ARG A 29 -4.91 -17.83 -2.41
CA ARG A 29 -5.55 -18.96 -1.75
C ARG A 29 -5.82 -20.12 -2.71
N LEU A 30 -6.29 -19.84 -3.93
CA LEU A 30 -6.51 -20.85 -4.97
C LEU A 30 -5.19 -21.48 -5.42
N SER A 31 -4.12 -20.69 -5.53
CA SER A 31 -2.80 -21.19 -5.93
C SER A 31 -2.25 -22.22 -4.92
N LEU A 32 -2.45 -21.99 -3.62
CA LEU A 32 -2.04 -22.92 -2.57
C LEU A 32 -2.88 -24.21 -2.54
N ASN A 33 -4.14 -24.13 -2.97
CA ASN A 33 -5.09 -25.24 -2.94
C ASN A 33 -5.28 -25.91 -4.31
N THR A 34 -4.40 -25.65 -5.28
CA THR A 34 -4.53 -26.23 -6.62
C THR A 34 -4.27 -27.75 -6.54
N PRO A 35 -5.21 -28.60 -7.00
CA PRO A 35 -5.04 -30.04 -6.90
C PRO A 35 -3.80 -30.54 -7.67
N PHE A 36 -3.10 -31.51 -7.10
CA PHE A 36 -1.88 -32.08 -7.66
C PHE A 36 -2.07 -32.59 -9.10
N ASP A 37 -3.25 -33.13 -9.42
CA ASP A 37 -3.59 -33.60 -10.77
C ASP A 37 -3.53 -32.49 -11.83
N PHE A 38 -3.88 -31.24 -11.50
CA PHE A 38 -3.77 -30.12 -12.44
C PHE A 38 -2.31 -29.69 -12.62
N LEU A 39 -1.51 -29.73 -11.54
CA LEU A 39 -0.08 -29.37 -11.58
C LEU A 39 0.73 -30.41 -12.36
N ASN A 40 0.43 -31.70 -12.18
CA ASN A 40 1.12 -32.83 -12.81
C ASN A 40 0.17 -33.59 -13.76
N PHE A 41 -0.47 -32.83 -14.67
CA PHE A 41 -1.51 -33.34 -15.57
C PHE A 41 -1.05 -34.50 -16.47
N GLN A 42 0.24 -34.57 -16.83
CA GLN A 42 0.78 -35.64 -17.67
C GLN A 42 0.77 -37.00 -16.96
N THR A 43 1.04 -37.02 -15.66
CA THR A 43 1.08 -38.25 -14.83
C THR A 43 -0.24 -38.52 -14.12
N SER A 44 -1.19 -37.59 -14.19
CA SER A 44 -2.50 -37.76 -13.57
C SER A 44 -3.28 -38.90 -14.21
N ARG A 45 -4.03 -39.63 -13.39
CA ARG A 45 -5.05 -40.59 -13.85
C ARG A 45 -6.14 -39.92 -14.70
N PHE A 46 -6.31 -38.61 -14.55
CA PHE A 46 -7.28 -37.79 -15.27
C PHE A 46 -6.66 -37.06 -16.47
N SER A 47 -5.44 -37.40 -16.89
CA SER A 47 -4.75 -36.79 -18.04
C SER A 47 -5.63 -36.70 -19.30
N LYS A 48 -6.42 -37.74 -19.58
CA LYS A 48 -7.37 -37.78 -20.71
C LYS A 48 -8.48 -36.71 -20.61
N LEU A 49 -8.83 -36.24 -19.41
CA LEU A 49 -9.87 -35.23 -19.16
C LEU A 49 -9.30 -33.82 -18.97
N LEU A 50 -7.99 -33.70 -18.71
CA LEU A 50 -7.29 -32.44 -18.50
C LEU A 50 -6.81 -31.85 -19.84
N ILE A 51 -7.77 -31.45 -20.67
CA ILE A 51 -7.54 -30.86 -21.99
C ILE A 51 -7.48 -29.34 -21.89
N ASP A 52 -6.57 -28.74 -22.65
CA ASP A 52 -6.47 -27.28 -22.81
C ASP A 52 -7.47 -26.77 -23.85
N PHE A 53 -7.25 -25.56 -24.37
CA PHE A 53 -8.15 -24.92 -25.32
C PHE A 53 -8.31 -25.66 -26.66
N SER A 54 -7.49 -26.68 -26.95
CA SER A 54 -7.76 -27.63 -28.04
C SER A 54 -9.10 -28.37 -27.90
N TYR A 55 -9.71 -28.38 -26.70
CA TYR A 55 -11.08 -28.86 -26.48
C TYR A 55 -12.09 -28.16 -27.39
N PHE A 56 -11.99 -26.83 -27.58
CA PHE A 56 -12.96 -26.08 -28.36
C PHE A 56 -12.90 -26.41 -29.86
N GLU A 57 -11.75 -26.88 -30.35
CA GLU A 57 -11.57 -27.32 -31.74
C GLU A 57 -12.00 -28.79 -31.95
N ASN A 58 -11.78 -29.64 -30.94
CA ASN A 58 -11.98 -31.10 -31.03
C ASN A 58 -13.14 -31.64 -30.18
N ARG A 59 -14.09 -30.77 -29.82
CA ARG A 59 -15.18 -31.05 -28.89
C ARG A 59 -15.92 -32.36 -29.19
N ALA A 60 -16.31 -32.58 -30.44
CA ALA A 60 -17.06 -33.78 -30.85
C ALA A 60 -16.30 -35.09 -30.60
N SER A 61 -14.96 -35.09 -30.76
CA SER A 61 -14.14 -36.28 -30.50
C SER A 61 -14.03 -36.55 -28.99
N PHE A 62 -13.97 -35.50 -28.19
CA PHE A 62 -13.91 -35.62 -26.73
C PHE A 62 -15.23 -36.10 -26.15
N ASP A 63 -16.33 -35.46 -26.54
CA ASP A 63 -17.67 -35.79 -26.07
C ASP A 63 -18.03 -37.25 -26.44
N LYS A 64 -17.54 -37.73 -27.60
CA LYS A 64 -17.63 -39.16 -27.97
C LYS A 64 -16.95 -40.08 -26.96
N PHE A 65 -15.76 -39.73 -26.47
CA PHE A 65 -15.05 -40.52 -25.47
C PHE A 65 -15.79 -40.50 -24.12
N THR A 66 -16.18 -39.32 -23.63
CA THR A 66 -16.80 -39.19 -22.30
C THR A 66 -18.21 -39.76 -22.25
N GLU A 67 -19.01 -39.64 -23.31
CA GLU A 67 -20.41 -40.10 -23.32
C GLU A 67 -20.59 -41.54 -23.79
N GLN A 68 -19.83 -41.97 -24.80
CA GLN A 68 -20.05 -43.27 -25.47
C GLN A 68 -19.17 -44.41 -24.90
N THR A 69 -18.11 -44.10 -24.14
CA THR A 69 -17.26 -45.13 -23.53
C THR A 69 -17.53 -45.25 -22.04
N GLU A 70 -17.61 -46.49 -21.54
CA GLU A 70 -17.80 -46.75 -20.11
C GLU A 70 -16.60 -46.26 -19.28
N GLU A 71 -15.38 -46.41 -19.82
CA GLU A 71 -14.16 -45.88 -19.20
C GLU A 71 -14.23 -44.35 -19.04
N GLY A 72 -14.65 -43.63 -20.09
CA GLY A 72 -14.79 -42.18 -20.08
C GLY A 72 -15.80 -41.69 -19.04
N ARG A 73 -16.99 -42.30 -18.99
CA ARG A 73 -18.05 -41.95 -18.03
C ARG A 73 -17.59 -42.13 -16.57
N GLN A 74 -17.01 -43.28 -16.25
CA GLN A 74 -16.54 -43.55 -14.90
C GLN A 74 -15.38 -42.64 -14.48
N LEU A 75 -14.51 -42.29 -15.44
CA LEU A 75 -13.40 -41.38 -15.19
C LEU A 75 -13.90 -39.95 -14.93
N GLU A 76 -14.91 -39.49 -15.68
CA GLU A 76 -15.51 -38.17 -15.55
C GLU A 76 -16.31 -38.02 -14.25
N GLU A 77 -17.09 -39.03 -13.86
CA GLU A 77 -17.78 -39.05 -12.57
C GLU A 77 -16.79 -38.92 -11.40
N LYS A 78 -15.72 -39.72 -11.40
CA LYS A 78 -14.66 -39.64 -10.39
C LYS A 78 -13.92 -38.30 -10.41
N PHE A 79 -13.74 -37.72 -11.60
CA PHE A 79 -13.10 -36.42 -11.77
C PHE A 79 -13.93 -35.32 -11.10
N PHE A 80 -15.21 -35.19 -11.46
CA PHE A 80 -16.06 -34.15 -10.89
C PHE A 80 -16.39 -34.39 -9.42
N ALA A 81 -16.54 -35.64 -8.97
CA ALA A 81 -16.65 -35.94 -7.55
C ALA A 81 -15.43 -35.44 -6.75
N SER A 82 -14.23 -35.48 -7.34
CA SER A 82 -12.99 -35.05 -6.67
C SER A 82 -12.76 -33.54 -6.74
N PHE A 83 -13.03 -32.90 -7.87
CA PHE A 83 -12.57 -31.52 -8.12
C PHE A 83 -13.66 -30.45 -8.14
N THR A 84 -14.95 -30.81 -8.07
CA THR A 84 -16.05 -29.83 -8.03
C THR A 84 -15.87 -28.74 -6.96
N PRO A 85 -15.43 -29.02 -5.72
CA PRO A 85 -15.22 -27.96 -4.72
C PRO A 85 -14.17 -26.92 -5.13
N PHE A 86 -13.07 -27.37 -5.74
CA PHE A 86 -12.03 -26.49 -6.27
C PHE A 86 -12.53 -25.71 -7.49
N LEU A 87 -13.16 -26.39 -8.45
CA LEU A 87 -13.72 -25.77 -9.66
C LEU A 87 -14.78 -24.72 -9.32
N ASN A 88 -15.64 -24.97 -8.33
CA ASN A 88 -16.62 -23.99 -7.86
C ASN A 88 -15.97 -22.78 -7.18
N SER A 89 -14.87 -22.97 -6.47
CA SER A 89 -14.11 -21.85 -5.89
C SER A 89 -13.46 -21.01 -6.98
N PHE A 90 -12.82 -21.67 -7.95
CA PHE A 90 -12.22 -21.00 -9.11
C PHE A 90 -13.28 -20.30 -9.97
N ALA A 91 -14.48 -20.87 -10.10
CA ALA A 91 -15.61 -20.26 -10.81
C ALA A 91 -16.06 -18.95 -10.18
N ARG A 92 -16.18 -18.88 -8.84
CA ARG A 92 -16.50 -17.63 -8.14
C ARG A 92 -15.41 -16.58 -8.36
N PHE A 93 -14.14 -16.98 -8.31
CA PHE A 93 -13.01 -16.10 -8.59
C PHE A 93 -13.08 -15.53 -10.02
N ILE A 94 -13.29 -16.38 -11.03
CA ILE A 94 -13.38 -15.97 -12.42
C ILE A 94 -14.59 -15.06 -12.68
N ASP A 95 -15.73 -15.34 -12.06
CA ASP A 95 -16.92 -14.49 -12.16
C ASP A 95 -16.66 -13.09 -11.58
N GLN A 96 -16.04 -13.02 -10.39
CA GLN A 96 -15.68 -11.74 -9.77
C GLN A 96 -14.57 -11.00 -10.54
N LEU A 97 -13.58 -11.73 -11.07
CA LEU A 97 -12.53 -11.17 -11.92
C LEU A 97 -13.12 -10.53 -13.17
N TYR A 98 -14.08 -11.20 -13.81
CA TYR A 98 -14.77 -10.66 -14.98
C TYR A 98 -15.48 -9.33 -14.65
N THR A 99 -16.30 -9.31 -13.59
CA THR A 99 -17.00 -8.08 -13.16
C THR A 99 -16.02 -6.96 -12.82
N PHE A 100 -14.96 -7.26 -12.07
CA PHE A 100 -13.93 -6.27 -11.74
C PHE A 100 -13.27 -5.67 -12.99
N LEU A 101 -12.99 -6.49 -14.00
CA LEU A 101 -12.39 -6.04 -15.25
C LEU A 101 -13.34 -5.18 -16.07
N THR A 102 -14.60 -5.58 -16.23
CA THR A 102 -15.58 -4.79 -16.96
C THR A 102 -15.82 -3.45 -16.29
N ASP A 103 -15.99 -3.44 -14.97
CA ASP A 103 -16.23 -2.21 -14.22
C ASP A 103 -15.01 -1.28 -14.27
N PHE A 104 -13.79 -1.83 -14.31
CA PHE A 104 -12.57 -1.04 -14.50
C PHE A 104 -12.48 -0.44 -15.90
N ILE A 105 -12.79 -1.23 -16.94
CA ILE A 105 -12.77 -0.77 -18.33
C ILE A 105 -13.74 0.40 -18.51
N ASP A 106 -14.97 0.26 -17.98
CA ASP A 106 -15.98 1.31 -18.05
C ASP A 106 -15.55 2.56 -17.27
N TYR A 107 -15.04 2.39 -16.04
CA TYR A 107 -14.46 3.48 -15.26
C TYR A 107 -13.33 4.22 -16.02
N SER A 108 -12.44 3.48 -16.69
CA SER A 108 -11.32 4.08 -17.44
C SER A 108 -11.79 4.98 -18.58
N ARG A 109 -12.94 4.66 -19.19
CA ARG A 109 -13.56 5.47 -20.24
C ARG A 109 -14.25 6.69 -19.64
N GLU A 110 -15.09 6.49 -18.63
CA GLU A 110 -15.77 7.58 -17.92
C GLU A 110 -14.79 8.59 -17.30
N TYR A 111 -13.63 8.12 -16.83
CA TYR A 111 -12.61 8.99 -16.26
C TYR A 111 -12.15 10.04 -17.27
N VAL A 112 -11.86 9.60 -18.49
CA VAL A 112 -11.37 10.44 -19.58
C VAL A 112 -12.47 11.35 -20.09
N ASP A 113 -13.67 10.81 -20.29
CA ASP A 113 -14.77 11.52 -20.96
C ASP A 113 -15.48 12.53 -20.04
N TYR A 114 -15.51 12.27 -18.73
CA TYR A 114 -16.34 13.03 -17.79
C TYR A 114 -15.59 13.45 -16.53
N TRP A 115 -15.05 12.50 -15.77
CA TRP A 115 -14.60 12.76 -14.41
C TRP A 115 -13.41 13.74 -14.36
N ARG A 116 -12.44 13.60 -15.26
CA ARG A 116 -11.24 14.45 -15.26
C ARG A 116 -11.58 15.93 -15.45
N GLU A 117 -12.43 16.25 -16.42
CA GLU A 117 -12.84 17.64 -16.65
C GLU A 117 -13.59 18.19 -15.44
N LEU A 118 -14.52 17.40 -14.91
CA LEU A 118 -15.32 17.75 -13.75
C LEU A 118 -14.44 18.05 -12.52
N PHE A 119 -13.48 17.17 -12.21
CA PHE A 119 -12.64 17.30 -11.01
C PHE A 119 -11.52 18.32 -11.15
N THR A 120 -11.03 18.57 -12.37
CA THR A 120 -10.14 19.70 -12.64
C THR A 120 -10.81 21.02 -12.23
N ARG A 121 -12.11 21.17 -12.51
CA ARG A 121 -12.89 22.36 -12.08
C ARG A 121 -13.04 22.44 -10.56
N PHE A 122 -13.03 21.32 -9.85
CA PHE A 122 -13.26 21.24 -8.40
C PHE A 122 -11.98 21.19 -7.54
N LYS A 123 -10.78 21.17 -8.14
CA LYS A 123 -9.48 21.10 -7.42
C LYS A 123 -9.35 19.89 -6.48
N CYS A 124 -10.05 18.79 -6.75
CA CYS A 124 -9.96 17.53 -5.99
C CYS A 124 -9.30 16.40 -6.81
N LEU A 125 -8.57 16.78 -7.86
CA LEU A 125 -8.01 15.86 -8.83
C LEU A 125 -6.96 14.92 -8.21
N ASP A 126 -6.14 15.43 -7.28
CA ASP A 126 -5.03 14.67 -6.68
C ASP A 126 -5.49 13.39 -5.95
N GLU A 127 -6.54 13.45 -5.13
CA GLU A 127 -7.03 12.27 -4.40
C GLU A 127 -7.56 11.20 -5.35
N ILE A 128 -8.31 11.63 -6.36
CA ILE A 128 -8.92 10.75 -7.35
C ILE A 128 -7.84 10.12 -8.21
N GLU A 129 -6.86 10.88 -8.69
CA GLU A 129 -5.73 10.37 -9.46
C GLU A 129 -4.87 9.37 -8.66
N ILE A 130 -4.68 9.58 -7.36
CA ILE A 130 -4.02 8.59 -6.48
C ILE A 130 -4.81 7.29 -6.45
N LEU A 131 -6.13 7.35 -6.23
CA LEU A 131 -6.99 6.17 -6.16
C LEU A 131 -7.09 5.46 -7.52
N SER A 132 -7.18 6.21 -8.62
CA SER A 132 -7.15 5.69 -9.99
C SER A 132 -5.84 4.95 -10.27
N ALA A 133 -4.70 5.54 -9.89
CA ALA A 133 -3.38 4.93 -10.04
C ALA A 133 -3.25 3.66 -9.19
N GLN A 134 -3.78 3.68 -7.95
CA GLN A 134 -3.82 2.51 -7.09
C GLN A 134 -4.67 1.38 -7.68
N LEU A 135 -5.84 1.70 -8.24
CA LEU A 135 -6.72 0.72 -8.87
C LEU A 135 -6.06 0.08 -10.11
N LEU A 136 -5.40 0.89 -10.95
CA LEU A 136 -4.62 0.38 -12.08
C LEU A 136 -3.46 -0.52 -11.63
N HIS A 137 -2.79 -0.15 -10.53
CA HIS A 137 -1.76 -0.99 -9.91
C HIS A 137 -2.32 -2.35 -9.46
N ILE A 138 -3.47 -2.37 -8.77
CA ILE A 138 -4.11 -3.61 -8.30
C ILE A 138 -4.51 -4.49 -9.48
N LEU A 139 -5.07 -3.91 -10.54
CA LEU A 139 -5.41 -4.63 -11.76
C LEU A 139 -4.17 -5.28 -12.38
N GLY A 140 -3.10 -4.49 -12.61
CA GLY A 140 -1.87 -5.03 -13.18
C GLY A 140 -1.24 -6.11 -12.30
N LEU A 141 -1.26 -5.92 -10.98
CA LEU A 141 -0.77 -6.91 -10.01
C LEU A 141 -1.57 -8.21 -10.10
N LEU A 142 -2.90 -8.14 -10.12
CA LEU A 142 -3.79 -9.30 -10.21
C LEU A 142 -3.51 -10.12 -11.47
N LEU A 143 -3.37 -9.47 -12.62
CA LEU A 143 -3.10 -10.14 -13.90
C LEU A 143 -1.72 -10.81 -13.91
N VAL A 144 -0.70 -10.09 -13.44
CA VAL A 144 0.67 -10.59 -13.32
C VAL A 144 0.73 -11.80 -12.40
N LEU A 145 0.06 -11.73 -11.24
CA LEU A 145 0.03 -12.85 -10.31
C LEU A 145 -0.75 -14.02 -10.88
N PHE A 146 -1.80 -13.77 -11.67
CA PHE A 146 -2.56 -14.85 -12.29
C PHE A 146 -1.69 -15.62 -13.30
N ASP A 147 -0.83 -14.92 -14.04
CA ASP A 147 0.24 -15.52 -14.87
C ASP A 147 1.28 -16.28 -14.09
N PHE A 148 1.75 -15.69 -13.01
CA PHE A 148 2.81 -16.28 -12.23
C PHE A 148 2.36 -17.52 -11.46
N LYS A 149 1.17 -17.50 -10.86
CA LYS A 149 0.63 -18.59 -10.02
C LYS A 149 -0.05 -19.68 -10.81
N PHE A 150 -0.66 -19.33 -11.93
CA PHE A 150 -1.30 -20.29 -12.81
C PHE A 150 -0.73 -20.13 -14.22
N PRO A 151 0.34 -20.88 -14.55
CA PRO A 151 0.84 -20.95 -15.91
C PRO A 151 -0.27 -21.29 -16.90
N ALA A 152 -0.18 -20.78 -18.13
CA ALA A 152 -1.23 -20.90 -19.14
C ALA A 152 -1.72 -22.34 -19.33
N VAL A 153 -0.81 -23.30 -19.41
CA VAL A 153 -1.10 -24.73 -19.57
C VAL A 153 -2.05 -25.26 -18.48
N ILE A 154 -1.91 -24.75 -17.25
CA ILE A 154 -2.74 -25.12 -16.10
C ILE A 154 -4.07 -24.37 -16.15
N ARG A 155 -4.06 -23.05 -16.40
CA ARG A 155 -5.30 -22.26 -16.47
C ARG A 155 -6.24 -22.71 -17.56
N GLU A 156 -5.73 -22.99 -18.75
CA GLU A 156 -6.55 -23.44 -19.88
C GLU A 156 -7.27 -24.74 -19.52
N ARG A 157 -6.58 -25.67 -18.83
CA ARG A 157 -7.16 -26.94 -18.36
C ARG A 157 -8.20 -26.76 -17.25
N ILE A 158 -7.92 -25.90 -16.27
CA ILE A 158 -8.89 -25.54 -15.22
C ILE A 158 -10.12 -24.90 -15.85
N PHE A 159 -9.92 -23.96 -16.78
CA PHE A 159 -10.99 -23.27 -17.47
C PHE A 159 -11.85 -24.23 -18.30
N VAL A 160 -11.25 -25.16 -19.04
CA VAL A 160 -12.00 -26.17 -19.80
C VAL A 160 -12.78 -27.11 -18.89
N ALA A 161 -12.17 -27.57 -17.78
CA ALA A 161 -12.88 -28.40 -16.79
C ALA A 161 -14.08 -27.65 -16.19
N LEU A 162 -13.93 -26.36 -15.94
CA LEU A 162 -14.97 -25.48 -15.42
C LEU A 162 -16.06 -25.18 -16.46
N TYR A 163 -15.68 -24.96 -17.72
CA TYR A 163 -16.60 -24.81 -18.83
C TYR A 163 -17.49 -26.06 -18.98
N ARG A 164 -16.90 -27.26 -18.92
CA ARG A 164 -17.63 -28.53 -18.94
C ARG A 164 -18.54 -28.73 -17.72
N LEU A 165 -18.15 -28.20 -16.56
CA LEU A 165 -18.97 -28.30 -15.34
C LEU A 165 -20.22 -27.43 -15.40
N ARG A 166 -20.13 -26.19 -15.90
CA ARG A 166 -21.23 -25.20 -15.82
C ARG A 166 -22.03 -25.05 -17.11
N MET A 167 -21.39 -25.16 -18.28
CA MET A 167 -22.02 -25.11 -19.61
C MET A 167 -22.87 -23.85 -19.91
N ASP A 168 -22.67 -22.74 -19.19
CA ASP A 168 -23.54 -21.56 -19.18
C ASP A 168 -22.81 -20.20 -19.32
N PHE A 169 -21.79 -20.15 -20.18
CA PHE A 169 -21.07 -18.89 -20.44
C PHE A 169 -21.76 -18.04 -21.51
N GLU A 170 -22.13 -16.81 -21.18
CA GLU A 170 -22.44 -15.77 -22.18
C GLU A 170 -21.24 -15.57 -23.13
N ALA A 171 -21.50 -15.34 -24.41
CA ALA A 171 -20.46 -15.29 -25.45
C ALA A 171 -19.41 -14.20 -25.21
N SER A 172 -19.83 -12.99 -24.81
CA SER A 172 -18.96 -11.86 -24.49
C SER A 172 -18.05 -12.17 -23.29
N LYS A 173 -18.62 -12.78 -22.25
CA LYS A 173 -17.89 -13.22 -21.06
C LYS A 173 -16.88 -14.32 -21.41
N LEU A 174 -17.28 -15.29 -22.23
CA LEU A 174 -16.38 -16.35 -22.70
C LEU A 174 -15.17 -15.79 -23.45
N GLU A 175 -15.37 -14.84 -24.36
CA GLU A 175 -14.30 -14.24 -25.15
C GLU A 175 -13.24 -13.56 -24.26
N ILE A 176 -13.69 -12.70 -23.35
CA ILE A 176 -12.80 -11.99 -22.40
C ILE A 176 -12.04 -12.99 -21.52
N LEU A 177 -12.74 -13.98 -20.95
CA LEU A 177 -12.13 -14.97 -20.06
C LEU A 177 -11.15 -15.89 -20.78
N VAL A 178 -11.46 -16.31 -22.01
CA VAL A 178 -10.54 -17.09 -22.85
C VAL A 178 -9.28 -16.27 -23.14
N ASN A 179 -9.42 -14.98 -23.47
CA ASN A 179 -8.27 -14.11 -23.70
C ASN A 179 -7.38 -13.98 -22.45
N ILE A 180 -7.98 -13.91 -21.26
CA ILE A 180 -7.26 -13.81 -19.98
C ILE A 180 -6.70 -15.17 -19.50
N CYS A 181 -7.24 -16.29 -19.96
CA CYS A 181 -6.72 -17.61 -19.59
C CYS A 181 -5.63 -18.12 -20.55
N ARG A 182 -5.70 -17.74 -21.84
CA ARG A 182 -4.81 -18.22 -22.91
C ARG A 182 -3.34 -17.87 -22.64
N ASN A 183 -2.44 -18.68 -23.19
CA ASN A 183 -1.00 -18.42 -23.16
C ASN A 183 -0.61 -17.07 -23.78
N ARG A 184 0.01 -16.23 -22.96
CA ARG A 184 0.57 -14.93 -23.35
C ARG A 184 2.07 -15.08 -23.45
N ARG A 185 2.61 -15.01 -24.68
CA ARG A 185 4.03 -15.28 -25.00
C ARG A 185 5.02 -14.47 -24.12
N GLU A 186 4.61 -13.28 -23.71
CA GLU A 186 5.24 -12.47 -22.66
C GLU A 186 4.12 -12.08 -21.66
N PRO A 187 4.09 -12.65 -20.44
CA PRO A 187 2.98 -12.41 -19.50
C PRO A 187 2.85 -10.94 -19.08
N PHE A 188 3.90 -10.13 -19.22
CA PHE A 188 3.90 -8.71 -18.84
C PHE A 188 3.49 -7.77 -19.98
N GLU A 189 4.02 -7.96 -21.18
CA GLU A 189 3.91 -6.95 -22.25
C GLU A 189 2.57 -7.01 -22.99
N PHE A 190 2.10 -8.21 -23.34
CA PHE A 190 0.87 -8.36 -24.13
C PHE A 190 -0.39 -8.48 -23.26
N CYS A 191 -0.28 -8.95 -22.01
CA CYS A 191 -1.44 -9.08 -21.12
C CYS A 191 -2.11 -7.73 -20.88
N LEU A 192 -1.31 -6.72 -20.55
CA LEU A 192 -1.79 -5.42 -20.09
C LEU A 192 -2.39 -4.61 -21.25
N ALA A 193 -1.85 -4.73 -22.46
CA ALA A 193 -2.35 -4.02 -23.64
C ALA A 193 -3.68 -4.57 -24.22
N THR A 194 -4.01 -5.85 -23.98
CA THR A 194 -5.14 -6.54 -24.66
C THR A 194 -6.51 -6.42 -23.96
N LEU A 195 -6.61 -5.71 -22.84
CA LEU A 195 -7.84 -5.66 -22.03
C LEU A 195 -8.83 -4.57 -22.46
N GLY A 196 -8.52 -3.78 -23.49
CA GLY A 196 -9.41 -2.71 -23.96
C GLY A 196 -9.54 -1.53 -22.99
N ILE A 197 -8.57 -1.36 -22.10
CA ILE A 197 -8.46 -0.20 -21.19
C ILE A 197 -8.19 1.05 -22.02
N ASN A 198 -8.80 2.17 -21.63
CA ASN A 198 -8.61 3.43 -22.34
C ASN A 198 -7.13 3.89 -22.29
N ILE A 199 -6.49 4.04 -23.46
CA ILE A 199 -5.06 4.40 -23.57
C ILE A 199 -4.79 5.82 -23.04
N GLN A 200 -5.77 6.72 -23.18
CA GLN A 200 -5.67 8.08 -22.65
C GLN A 200 -5.67 8.06 -21.12
N PHE A 201 -6.46 7.19 -20.48
CA PHE A 201 -6.42 7.00 -19.02
C PHE A 201 -5.01 6.64 -18.55
N ILE A 202 -4.37 5.65 -19.18
CA ILE A 202 -2.99 5.25 -18.87
C ILE A 202 -2.01 6.41 -19.02
N SER A 203 -2.12 7.14 -20.14
CA SER A 203 -1.27 8.31 -20.41
C SER A 203 -1.42 9.40 -19.35
N GLN A 204 -2.65 9.65 -18.86
CA GLN A 204 -2.90 10.58 -17.76
C GLN A 204 -2.31 10.08 -16.44
N MET A 205 -2.41 8.79 -16.13
CA MET A 205 -1.81 8.23 -14.91
C MET A 205 -0.28 8.36 -14.93
N ILE A 206 0.38 8.11 -16.07
CA ILE A 206 1.83 8.33 -16.22
C ILE A 206 2.17 9.81 -16.01
N LEU A 207 1.37 10.72 -16.58
CA LEU A 207 1.58 12.16 -16.43
C LEU A 207 1.41 12.61 -14.97
N PHE A 208 0.38 12.13 -14.29
CA PHE A 208 0.14 12.38 -12.88
C PHE A 208 1.32 11.91 -12.02
N LEU A 209 1.71 10.63 -12.15
CA LEU A 209 2.82 10.05 -11.39
C LEU A 209 4.14 10.77 -11.68
N ARG A 210 4.37 11.24 -12.91
CA ARG A 210 5.55 12.03 -13.24
C ARG A 210 5.70 13.29 -12.39
N PHE A 211 4.60 13.94 -12.02
CA PHE A 211 4.58 15.19 -11.26
C PHE A 211 4.14 15.05 -9.81
N TYR A 212 3.76 13.84 -9.39
CA TYR A 212 3.36 13.56 -8.03
C TYR A 212 4.50 13.81 -7.03
N LYS A 213 4.22 14.63 -6.02
CA LYS A 213 5.16 15.01 -4.95
C LYS A 213 4.70 14.60 -3.55
N GLY A 214 3.65 13.80 -3.47
CA GLY A 214 3.15 13.30 -2.19
C GLY A 214 4.05 12.21 -1.57
N PRO A 215 3.63 11.61 -0.46
CA PRO A 215 4.41 10.59 0.24
C PRO A 215 4.67 9.39 -0.67
N LYS A 216 5.94 8.98 -0.77
CA LYS A 216 6.33 7.80 -1.54
C LYS A 216 6.03 6.53 -0.74
N THR A 217 4.85 5.97 -0.97
CA THR A 217 4.45 4.65 -0.47
C THR A 217 5.05 3.56 -1.36
N GLY A 218 5.40 2.41 -0.78
CA GLY A 218 6.10 1.32 -1.50
C GLY A 218 5.33 0.63 -2.63
N TRP A 219 4.08 1.03 -2.89
CA TRP A 219 3.28 0.57 -4.02
C TRP A 219 3.35 1.50 -5.23
N LEU A 220 3.77 2.76 -5.06
CA LEU A 220 3.84 3.73 -6.16
C LEU A 220 4.91 3.34 -7.19
N GLU A 221 6.05 2.80 -6.75
CA GLU A 221 7.08 2.29 -7.65
C GLU A 221 6.53 1.13 -8.50
N ASN A 222 5.77 0.23 -7.87
CA ASN A 222 5.10 -0.86 -8.55
C ASN A 222 4.01 -0.35 -9.50
N CYS A 223 3.30 0.71 -9.12
CA CYS A 223 2.29 1.37 -9.96
C CYS A 223 2.92 1.97 -11.22
N VAL A 224 4.02 2.72 -11.08
CA VAL A 224 4.76 3.30 -12.22
C VAL A 224 5.23 2.19 -13.16
N TYR A 225 5.80 1.10 -12.62
CA TYR A 225 6.17 -0.06 -13.42
C TYR A 225 4.98 -0.58 -14.23
N ILE A 226 3.84 -0.82 -13.57
CA ILE A 226 2.63 -1.32 -14.23
C ILE A 226 2.12 -0.36 -15.31
N CYS A 227 2.05 0.94 -15.02
CA CYS A 227 1.60 1.95 -15.98
C CYS A 227 2.44 1.93 -17.27
N LEU A 228 3.78 1.79 -17.14
CA LEU A 228 4.69 1.75 -18.27
C LEU A 228 4.48 0.52 -19.18
N TYR A 229 4.02 -0.60 -18.63
CA TYR A 229 3.66 -1.78 -19.43
C TYR A 229 2.22 -1.74 -19.96
N PHE A 230 1.31 -0.99 -19.34
CA PHE A 230 -0.02 -0.72 -19.93
C PHE A 230 0.03 0.28 -21.08
N GLU A 231 1.10 1.07 -21.20
CA GLU A 231 1.28 2.02 -22.29
C GLU A 231 1.43 1.30 -23.64
N GLU A 232 0.62 1.72 -24.62
CA GLU A 232 0.64 1.14 -25.96
C GLU A 232 2.03 1.24 -26.60
N GLY A 233 2.56 0.08 -27.03
CA GLY A 233 3.87 0.00 -27.67
C GLY A 233 5.07 0.28 -26.76
N HIS A 234 4.86 0.52 -25.46
CA HIS A 234 5.89 0.83 -24.45
C HIS A 234 6.78 2.01 -24.84
N GLN A 235 6.18 3.09 -25.37
CA GLN A 235 6.91 4.22 -25.93
C GLN A 235 7.82 4.93 -24.91
N THR A 236 7.36 5.07 -23.67
CA THR A 236 8.12 5.68 -22.58
C THR A 236 9.38 4.87 -22.27
N LEU A 237 9.25 3.54 -22.18
CA LEU A 237 10.38 2.64 -21.94
C LEU A 237 11.37 2.60 -23.12
N LYS A 238 10.87 2.65 -24.36
CA LYS A 238 11.69 2.52 -25.58
C LYS A 238 12.38 3.83 -25.97
N ASN A 239 11.64 4.94 -26.02
CA ASN A 239 12.04 6.13 -26.77
C ASN A 239 12.01 7.45 -25.97
N GLN A 240 11.28 7.54 -24.85
CA GLN A 240 11.14 8.81 -24.12
C GLN A 240 12.19 9.00 -23.01
N PHE A 241 13.45 9.24 -23.41
CA PHE A 241 14.59 9.38 -22.50
C PHE A 241 14.37 10.38 -21.35
N SER A 242 13.80 11.56 -21.63
CA SER A 242 13.61 12.60 -20.61
C SER A 242 12.55 12.22 -19.56
N ILE A 243 11.43 11.63 -20.00
CA ILE A 243 10.34 11.20 -19.12
C ILE A 243 10.82 10.04 -18.28
N MET A 244 11.47 9.06 -18.90
CA MET A 244 12.02 7.91 -18.21
C MET A 244 13.07 8.32 -17.17
N ARG A 245 13.93 9.29 -17.48
CA ARG A 245 14.90 9.82 -16.52
C ARG A 245 14.23 10.40 -15.28
N GLN A 246 13.20 11.24 -15.48
CA GLN A 246 12.45 11.83 -14.37
C GLN A 246 11.75 10.76 -13.52
N LEU A 247 11.15 9.74 -14.14
CA LEU A 247 10.50 8.63 -13.42
C LEU A 247 11.51 7.81 -12.61
N ILE A 248 12.68 7.51 -13.18
CA ILE A 248 13.78 6.84 -12.45
C ILE A 248 14.22 7.66 -11.25
N ASP A 249 14.48 8.95 -11.43
CA ASP A 249 14.93 9.84 -10.35
C ASP A 249 13.88 9.96 -9.23
N ASN A 250 12.60 9.96 -9.59
CA ASN A 250 11.50 10.08 -8.64
C ASN A 250 11.19 8.77 -7.91
N TYR A 251 11.26 7.61 -8.54
CA TYR A 251 10.72 6.37 -7.97
C TYR A 251 11.76 5.24 -7.79
N PHE A 252 12.78 5.17 -8.64
CA PHE A 252 13.65 4.00 -8.74
C PHE A 252 15.13 4.27 -8.42
N ASN A 253 15.46 5.47 -7.93
CA ASN A 253 16.83 5.90 -7.65
C ASN A 253 17.53 5.00 -6.60
N ASP A 254 16.80 4.57 -5.57
CA ASP A 254 17.30 3.67 -4.52
C ASP A 254 16.62 2.29 -4.57
N ARG A 255 15.57 2.09 -5.36
CA ARG A 255 14.72 0.89 -5.37
C ARG A 255 14.54 0.32 -6.77
N TRP A 256 15.52 -0.45 -7.25
CA TRP A 256 15.45 -1.11 -8.57
C TRP A 256 15.05 -2.59 -8.50
N ILE A 257 14.87 -3.13 -7.30
CA ILE A 257 14.26 -4.44 -7.10
C ILE A 257 12.86 -4.21 -6.58
N LEU A 258 11.89 -4.37 -7.47
CA LEU A 258 10.48 -4.25 -7.15
C LEU A 258 9.96 -5.54 -6.56
N HIS A 259 8.99 -5.39 -5.69
CA HIS A 259 8.39 -6.49 -4.97
C HIS A 259 6.89 -6.28 -4.98
N PHE A 260 6.23 -7.15 -5.72
CA PHE A 260 4.81 -7.04 -6.03
C PHE A 260 3.98 -7.91 -5.09
N HIS A 261 4.42 -9.14 -4.81
CA HIS A 261 3.71 -10.10 -3.97
C HIS A 261 4.67 -11.16 -3.41
N VAL A 262 4.24 -11.92 -2.39
CA VAL A 262 4.95 -12.94 -1.54
C VAL A 262 6.15 -13.66 -2.16
N ASP A 263 6.12 -13.97 -3.44
CA ASP A 263 7.17 -14.68 -4.15
C ASP A 263 7.48 -14.09 -5.52
N PHE A 264 6.89 -12.93 -5.84
CA PHE A 264 7.05 -12.24 -7.10
C PHE A 264 7.83 -10.93 -6.96
N LYS A 265 9.07 -10.96 -7.46
CA LYS A 265 10.03 -9.86 -7.46
C LYS A 265 10.53 -9.59 -8.87
N VAL A 266 10.87 -8.33 -9.14
CA VAL A 266 11.36 -7.90 -10.45
C VAL A 266 12.63 -7.09 -10.27
N ASN A 267 13.72 -7.52 -10.91
CA ASN A 267 14.92 -6.71 -11.08
C ASN A 267 14.79 -5.85 -12.33
N LEU A 268 14.71 -4.53 -12.16
CA LEU A 268 14.53 -3.60 -13.29
C LEU A 268 15.69 -3.63 -14.27
N HIS A 269 16.91 -3.93 -13.82
CA HIS A 269 18.07 -4.00 -14.71
C HIS A 269 18.00 -5.16 -15.70
N GLU A 270 17.41 -6.29 -15.28
CA GLU A 270 17.20 -7.45 -16.14
C GLU A 270 15.98 -7.22 -17.04
N LYS A 271 14.86 -6.76 -16.47
CA LYS A 271 13.63 -6.57 -17.21
C LYS A 271 13.66 -5.42 -18.21
N TRP A 272 14.42 -4.36 -17.93
CA TRP A 272 14.51 -3.21 -18.82
C TRP A 272 15.76 -3.18 -19.70
N GLU A 273 16.52 -4.27 -19.78
CA GLU A 273 17.74 -4.36 -20.59
C GLU A 273 17.48 -4.05 -22.08
N GLY A 274 16.38 -4.58 -22.64
CA GLY A 274 15.97 -4.38 -24.03
C GLY A 274 15.36 -3.00 -24.34
N TYR A 275 15.12 -2.17 -23.33
CA TYR A 275 14.44 -0.88 -23.46
C TYR A 275 15.44 0.27 -23.42
N LYS A 276 15.72 0.91 -24.58
CA LYS A 276 16.80 1.89 -24.72
C LYS A 276 16.69 3.07 -23.74
N ALA A 277 15.52 3.71 -23.64
CA ALA A 277 15.34 4.85 -22.74
C ALA A 277 15.41 4.45 -21.25
N ALA A 278 14.81 3.31 -20.89
CA ALA A 278 14.85 2.79 -19.51
C ALA A 278 16.26 2.36 -19.08
N ASN A 279 16.98 1.63 -19.92
CA ASN A 279 18.35 1.19 -19.65
C ASN A 279 19.30 2.39 -19.48
N ALA A 280 19.22 3.39 -20.38
CA ALA A 280 20.01 4.62 -20.26
C ALA A 280 19.72 5.37 -18.95
N ALA A 281 18.45 5.46 -18.54
CA ALA A 281 18.07 6.12 -17.30
C ALA A 281 18.53 5.36 -16.05
N LEU A 282 18.50 4.01 -16.06
CA LEU A 282 18.98 3.17 -14.96
C LEU A 282 20.50 3.16 -14.81
N GLN A 283 21.27 3.22 -15.90
CA GLN A 283 22.74 3.21 -15.84
C GLN A 283 23.28 4.36 -14.99
N ASN A 284 22.73 5.56 -15.16
CA ASN A 284 23.07 6.73 -14.35
C ASN A 284 22.82 6.50 -12.84
N VAL A 285 21.82 5.71 -12.44
CA VAL A 285 21.58 5.39 -11.02
C VAL A 285 22.73 4.56 -10.44
N ARG A 286 23.25 3.60 -11.21
CA ARG A 286 24.42 2.79 -10.80
C ARG A 286 25.65 3.65 -10.53
N GLU A 287 25.83 4.71 -11.30
CA GLU A 287 26.98 5.61 -11.21
C GLU A 287 26.86 6.62 -10.05
N LEU A 288 25.64 7.09 -9.78
CA LEU A 288 25.38 8.13 -8.77
C LEU A 288 25.56 7.63 -7.33
N TRP A 289 25.20 6.39 -7.03
CA TRP A 289 25.25 5.83 -5.67
C TRP A 289 25.92 4.46 -5.64
N PRO A 290 27.17 4.35 -5.15
CA PRO A 290 27.77 3.06 -4.89
C PRO A 290 26.87 2.26 -3.95
N ILE A 291 26.43 1.07 -4.40
CA ILE A 291 25.47 0.23 -3.67
C ILE A 291 25.98 -0.07 -2.24
N SER A 292 27.29 -0.11 -2.03
CA SER A 292 27.92 -0.24 -0.71
C SER A 292 27.60 0.90 0.27
N LYS A 293 27.50 2.15 -0.21
CA LYS A 293 27.13 3.31 0.62
C LYS A 293 25.65 3.25 1.02
N LEU A 294 24.77 2.92 0.07
CA LEU A 294 23.34 2.71 0.35
C LEU A 294 23.13 1.58 1.35
N ALA A 295 23.80 0.44 1.12
CA ALA A 295 23.77 -0.69 2.04
C ALA A 295 24.23 -0.28 3.45
N SER A 296 25.35 0.44 3.55
CA SER A 296 25.87 0.93 4.84
C SER A 296 24.87 1.85 5.57
N SER A 297 24.15 2.71 4.84
CA SER A 297 23.12 3.58 5.41
C SER A 297 21.97 2.77 6.01
N HIS A 298 21.43 1.80 5.26
CA HIS A 298 20.38 0.92 5.76
C HIS A 298 20.86 0.03 6.91
N LEU A 299 22.10 -0.45 6.85
CA LEU A 299 22.70 -1.26 7.92
C LEU A 299 22.80 -0.50 9.24
N ASN A 300 23.17 0.78 9.21
CA ASN A 300 23.27 1.60 10.42
C ASN A 300 21.93 1.72 11.15
N ILE A 301 20.83 1.84 10.39
CA ILE A 301 19.47 1.90 10.94
C ILE A 301 19.11 0.59 11.67
N ILE A 302 19.48 -0.56 11.09
CA ILE A 302 19.21 -1.88 11.68
C ILE A 302 20.10 -2.17 12.89
N GLN A 303 21.39 -1.81 12.83
CA GLN A 303 22.35 -2.10 13.91
C GLN A 303 22.15 -1.21 15.14
N SER A 304 21.68 0.03 14.93
CA SER A 304 21.47 1.01 16.00
C SER A 304 20.07 1.62 15.95
N PRO A 305 19.02 0.81 16.14
CA PRO A 305 17.65 1.29 16.01
C PRO A 305 17.36 2.33 17.09
N ARG A 306 16.89 3.51 16.67
CA ARG A 306 16.61 4.67 17.55
C ARG A 306 15.22 4.57 18.19
N PHE A 307 14.87 3.40 18.74
CA PHE A 307 13.59 3.22 19.40
C PHE A 307 13.61 3.84 20.81
N PRO A 308 12.63 4.69 21.17
CA PRO A 308 12.50 5.25 22.50
C PRO A 308 12.43 4.17 23.59
N SER A 309 13.30 4.25 24.57
CA SER A 309 13.22 3.46 25.80
C SER A 309 12.42 4.24 26.86
N GLY A 310 11.17 3.86 27.11
CA GLY A 310 10.36 4.48 28.17
C GLY A 310 8.88 4.59 27.83
N LEU A 311 8.20 5.52 28.52
CA LEU A 311 6.81 5.90 28.23
C LEU A 311 6.76 6.70 26.92
N LEU A 312 5.80 6.37 26.05
CA LEU A 312 5.66 7.01 24.75
C LEU A 312 4.92 8.35 24.88
N SER A 313 5.60 9.44 24.53
CA SER A 313 4.99 10.77 24.48
C SER A 313 3.98 10.89 23.32
N LEU A 314 2.74 11.28 23.61
CA LEU A 314 1.63 11.39 22.65
C LEU A 314 1.91 12.38 21.51
N GLU A 315 2.64 13.46 21.77
CA GLU A 315 3.03 14.48 20.78
C GLU A 315 3.90 13.92 19.64
N LYS A 316 4.60 12.81 19.90
CA LYS A 316 5.59 12.21 18.99
C LYS A 316 5.06 10.98 18.25
N PHE A 317 3.76 10.65 18.36
CA PHE A 317 3.18 9.47 17.71
C PHE A 317 3.44 9.43 16.20
N GLY A 318 3.28 10.55 15.49
CA GLY A 318 3.63 10.63 14.07
C GLY A 318 5.12 10.35 13.79
N ASN A 319 6.03 10.73 14.69
CA ASN A 319 7.45 10.43 14.55
C ASN A 319 7.76 8.95 14.84
N TYR A 320 7.05 8.33 15.79
CA TYR A 320 7.20 6.91 16.09
C TYR A 320 6.83 6.04 14.89
N LYS A 321 5.74 6.38 14.19
CA LYS A 321 5.32 5.74 12.95
C LYS A 321 6.41 5.82 11.88
N LYS A 322 6.97 7.02 11.66
CA LYS A 322 8.10 7.24 10.74
C LYS A 322 9.34 6.41 11.07
N ILE A 323 9.67 6.26 12.36
CA ILE A 323 10.83 5.45 12.78
C ILE A 323 10.61 3.96 12.46
N ILE A 324 9.38 3.45 12.67
CA ILE A 324 9.01 2.09 12.29
C ILE A 324 9.10 1.93 10.77
N GLU A 325 8.49 2.83 10.01
CA GLU A 325 8.53 2.86 8.54
C GLU A 325 9.97 2.87 8.00
N GLU A 326 10.86 3.68 8.57
CA GLU A 326 12.26 3.81 8.16
C GLU A 326 13.05 2.52 8.43
N PHE A 327 12.87 1.92 9.61
CA PHE A 327 13.49 0.64 9.96
C PHE A 327 13.06 -0.45 8.99
N ASN A 328 11.76 -0.54 8.76
CA ASN A 328 11.13 -1.55 7.94
C ASN A 328 11.48 -1.43 6.45
N THR A 329 11.49 -0.20 5.94
CA THR A 329 11.94 0.11 4.58
C THR A 329 13.41 -0.30 4.40
N SER A 330 14.26 0.00 5.40
CA SER A 330 15.68 -0.36 5.36
C SER A 330 15.90 -1.86 5.39
N LEU A 331 15.13 -2.58 6.21
CA LEU A 331 15.21 -4.03 6.28
C LEU A 331 14.74 -4.68 4.98
N LYS A 332 13.60 -4.24 4.43
CA LYS A 332 13.09 -4.69 3.13
C LYS A 332 14.13 -4.44 2.03
N TRP A 333 14.73 -3.26 2.00
CA TRP A 333 15.77 -2.92 1.03
C TRP A 333 16.95 -3.90 1.10
N LEU A 334 17.48 -4.15 2.30
CA LEU A 334 18.59 -5.06 2.51
C LEU A 334 18.26 -6.49 2.07
N ILE A 335 17.07 -6.98 2.40
CA ILE A 335 16.61 -8.33 2.01
C ILE A 335 16.53 -8.46 0.49
N LEU A 336 15.99 -7.45 -0.20
CA LEU A 336 15.82 -7.49 -1.65
C LEU A 336 17.15 -7.37 -2.38
N HIS A 337 18.01 -6.45 -1.97
CA HIS A 337 19.23 -6.08 -2.70
C HIS A 337 20.46 -6.92 -2.33
N SER A 338 20.36 -7.76 -1.30
CA SER A 338 21.47 -8.61 -0.83
C SER A 338 21.32 -10.09 -1.20
N SER A 339 20.41 -10.42 -2.12
CA SER A 339 20.32 -11.78 -2.68
C SER A 339 21.54 -12.04 -3.58
N SER A 340 22.18 -13.21 -3.43
CA SER A 340 23.33 -13.61 -4.24
C SER A 340 23.05 -13.61 -5.75
N LYS A 341 21.79 -13.87 -6.14
CA LYS A 341 21.33 -13.84 -7.54
C LYS A 341 21.31 -12.41 -8.10
N VAL A 342 21.02 -11.41 -7.26
CA VAL A 342 20.88 -10.02 -7.68
C VAL A 342 22.18 -9.24 -7.53
N ASN A 343 22.93 -9.50 -6.45
CA ASN A 343 24.23 -8.89 -6.24
C ASN A 343 25.19 -9.85 -5.51
N PRO A 344 26.13 -10.49 -6.22
CA PRO A 344 27.06 -11.42 -5.59
C PRO A 344 28.02 -10.74 -4.59
N LYS A 345 28.18 -9.41 -4.66
CA LYS A 345 29.06 -8.63 -3.76
C LYS A 345 28.37 -8.19 -2.46
N LEU A 346 27.04 -8.26 -2.37
CA LEU A 346 26.27 -7.89 -1.19
C LEU A 346 25.53 -9.12 -0.70
N ASN A 347 26.18 -9.94 0.10
CA ASN A 347 25.52 -11.08 0.72
C ASN A 347 25.04 -10.69 2.13
N LEU A 348 23.73 -10.75 2.38
CA LEU A 348 23.15 -10.34 3.66
C LEU A 348 23.78 -11.06 4.86
N SER A 349 24.07 -12.35 4.70
CA SER A 349 24.68 -13.18 5.75
C SER A 349 26.09 -12.72 6.13
N SER A 350 26.81 -12.08 5.20
CA SER A 350 28.11 -11.45 5.47
C SER A 350 27.97 -10.04 6.06
N LEU A 351 26.88 -9.33 5.75
CA LEU A 351 26.65 -7.93 6.11
C LEU A 351 26.06 -7.78 7.53
N ILE A 352 25.16 -8.68 7.94
CA ILE A 352 24.53 -8.66 9.27
C ILE A 352 24.62 -10.04 9.90
N LYS A 353 25.24 -10.09 11.08
CA LYS A 353 25.21 -11.30 11.92
C LYS A 353 23.77 -11.58 12.36
N LYS A 354 23.33 -12.84 12.25
CA LYS A 354 21.99 -13.29 12.66
C LYS A 354 21.56 -12.77 14.04
N ALA A 355 22.46 -12.83 15.04
CA ALA A 355 22.18 -12.37 16.40
C ALA A 355 21.84 -10.86 16.47
N VAL A 356 22.52 -10.03 15.68
CA VAL A 356 22.29 -8.58 15.65
C VAL A 356 20.94 -8.26 15.02
N LEU A 357 20.60 -8.93 13.91
CA LEU A 357 19.30 -8.78 13.26
C LEU A 357 18.15 -9.17 14.21
N LEU A 358 18.32 -10.27 14.95
CA LEU A 358 17.31 -10.71 15.91
C LEU A 358 17.06 -9.73 17.02
N GLU A 359 18.12 -9.20 17.61
CA GLU A 359 18.00 -8.22 18.66
C GLU A 359 17.32 -6.94 18.15
N ALA A 360 17.62 -6.52 16.92
CA ALA A 360 16.96 -5.39 16.28
C ALA A 360 15.46 -5.65 16.05
N LEU A 361 15.09 -6.83 15.52
CA LEU A 361 13.70 -7.23 15.31
C LEU A 361 12.92 -7.34 16.62
N LYS A 362 13.54 -7.87 17.67
CA LYS A 362 12.94 -7.94 19.01
C LYS A 362 12.66 -6.54 19.56
N LYS A 363 13.60 -5.60 19.39
CA LYS A 363 13.42 -4.21 19.80
C LYS A 363 12.30 -3.52 19.01
N LEU A 364 12.21 -3.76 17.70
CA LEU A 364 11.11 -3.28 16.86
C LEU A 364 9.76 -3.82 17.36
N ALA A 365 9.64 -5.14 17.50
CA ALA A 365 8.38 -5.77 17.94
C ALA A 365 7.92 -5.25 19.31
N HIS A 366 8.84 -5.08 20.25
CA HIS A 366 8.54 -4.48 21.56
C HIS A 366 8.07 -3.03 21.46
N PHE A 367 8.69 -2.25 20.56
CA PHE A 367 8.32 -0.86 20.33
C PHE A 367 6.93 -0.74 19.67
N GLU A 368 6.67 -1.51 18.62
CA GLU A 368 5.37 -1.61 17.95
C GLU A 368 4.27 -2.02 18.94
N PHE A 369 4.53 -3.01 19.78
CA PHE A 369 3.59 -3.46 20.79
C PHE A 369 3.24 -2.35 21.79
N LYS A 370 4.25 -1.62 22.30
CA LYS A 370 4.01 -0.48 23.20
C LYS A 370 3.24 0.65 22.53
N LEU A 371 3.54 0.95 21.27
CA LEU A 371 2.82 1.98 20.49
C LEU A 371 1.35 1.56 20.32
N LYS A 372 1.12 0.30 19.95
CA LYS A 372 -0.23 -0.27 19.80
C LYS A 372 -1.02 -0.28 21.11
N GLN A 373 -0.38 -0.60 22.24
CA GLN A 373 -1.03 -0.50 23.56
C GLN A 373 -1.47 0.93 23.86
N ALA A 374 -0.61 1.91 23.58
CA ALA A 374 -0.91 3.31 23.82
C ALA A 374 -2.04 3.82 22.90
N GLU A 375 -2.02 3.46 21.61
CA GLU A 375 -3.11 3.77 20.67
C GLU A 375 -4.44 3.13 21.09
N ASN A 376 -4.43 1.86 21.49
CA ASN A 376 -5.63 1.16 21.96
C ASN A 376 -6.20 1.81 23.23
N TYR A 377 -5.35 2.18 24.19
CA TYR A 377 -5.79 2.88 25.40
C TYR A 377 -6.46 4.22 25.08
N LEU A 378 -5.89 5.00 24.16
CA LEU A 378 -6.49 6.29 23.73
C LEU A 378 -7.80 6.07 23.00
N ARG A 379 -7.89 5.03 22.18
CA ARG A 379 -9.13 4.69 21.47
C ARG A 379 -10.24 4.29 22.44
N SER A 380 -9.93 3.47 23.45
CA SER A 380 -10.91 3.07 24.48
C SER A 380 -11.36 4.23 25.37
N ASN A 381 -10.51 5.24 25.58
CA ASN A 381 -10.80 6.41 26.40
C ASN A 381 -10.88 7.70 25.57
N TRP A 382 -11.36 7.59 24.33
CA TRP A 382 -11.32 8.65 23.32
C TRP A 382 -11.87 9.98 23.83
N ILE A 383 -13.14 9.96 24.22
CA ILE A 383 -13.91 11.16 24.56
C ILE A 383 -13.32 11.80 25.81
N GLU A 384 -13.03 10.98 26.82
CA GLU A 384 -12.43 11.44 28.07
C GLU A 384 -11.03 12.04 27.86
N SER A 385 -10.22 11.45 26.98
CA SER A 385 -8.86 11.93 26.68
C SER A 385 -8.88 13.25 25.93
N ILE A 386 -9.81 13.41 24.96
CA ILE A 386 -10.00 14.68 24.24
C ILE A 386 -10.44 15.77 25.21
N GLU A 387 -11.46 15.53 26.02
CA GLU A 387 -11.99 16.56 26.92
C GLU A 387 -10.97 16.97 27.99
N LYS A 388 -10.23 16.02 28.56
CA LYS A 388 -9.12 16.31 29.49
C LYS A 388 -8.06 17.19 28.83
N LEU A 389 -7.62 16.85 27.61
CA LEU A 389 -6.58 17.62 26.93
C LEU A 389 -7.07 18.98 26.45
N LYS A 390 -8.32 19.09 25.97
CA LYS A 390 -8.94 20.39 25.67
C LYS A 390 -8.92 21.30 26.89
N GLN A 391 -9.35 20.81 28.05
CA GLN A 391 -9.35 21.58 29.29
C GLN A 391 -7.94 22.02 29.68
N ILE A 392 -6.93 21.14 29.58
CA ILE A 392 -5.53 21.49 29.85
C ILE A 392 -5.06 22.59 28.90
N ILE A 393 -5.29 22.46 27.60
CA ILE A 393 -4.87 23.44 26.59
C ILE A 393 -5.56 24.79 26.82
N VAL A 394 -6.86 24.79 27.07
CA VAL A 394 -7.66 26.01 27.29
C VAL A 394 -7.22 26.73 28.56
N ASN A 395 -6.91 25.99 29.63
CA ASN A 395 -6.37 26.54 30.87
C ASN A 395 -4.97 27.13 30.66
N ASN A 396 -4.08 26.42 29.97
CA ASN A 396 -2.73 26.90 29.65
C ASN A 396 -2.78 28.17 28.80
N LEU A 397 -3.60 28.19 27.74
CA LEU A 397 -3.80 29.38 26.90
C LEU A 397 -4.37 30.55 27.69
N SER A 398 -5.30 30.31 28.61
CA SER A 398 -5.87 31.36 29.46
C SER A 398 -4.83 31.95 30.42
N GLN A 399 -3.94 31.13 30.97
CA GLN A 399 -2.82 31.60 31.79
C GLN A 399 -1.82 32.44 30.97
N ILE A 400 -1.52 32.03 29.74
CA ILE A 400 -0.64 32.78 28.82
C ILE A 400 -1.25 34.16 28.50
N ILE A 401 -2.54 34.17 28.16
CA ILE A 401 -3.29 35.41 27.88
C ILE A 401 -3.26 36.35 29.10
N ALA A 402 -3.44 35.83 30.31
CA ALA A 402 -3.42 36.61 31.54
C ALA A 402 -2.03 37.13 31.93
N PHE A 403 -0.96 36.41 31.58
CA PHE A 403 0.43 36.80 31.86
C PHE A 403 0.97 37.86 30.89
N LEU A 404 0.40 37.95 29.69
CA LEU A 404 0.76 38.99 28.72
C LEU A 404 0.29 40.36 29.25
N PRO A 405 1.16 41.38 29.29
CA PRO A 405 0.80 42.67 29.86
C PRO A 405 -0.34 43.31 29.06
N ASN A 406 -1.41 43.69 29.77
CA ASN A 406 -2.40 44.68 29.31
C ASN A 406 -1.71 46.05 29.25
N SER A 407 -0.77 46.25 28.33
CA SER A 407 0.01 47.49 28.28
C SER A 407 -0.84 48.62 27.71
N SER A 408 -1.38 49.45 28.60
CA SER A 408 -2.08 50.70 28.34
C SER A 408 -1.16 51.85 27.88
N LEU A 409 -0.01 51.54 27.26
CA LEU A 409 0.95 52.55 26.79
C LEU A 409 1.25 52.37 25.30
N ASP A 410 1.01 53.44 24.54
CA ASP A 410 1.19 53.56 23.09
C ASP A 410 2.65 53.33 22.66
N THR A 411 3.02 52.07 22.50
CA THR A 411 4.24 51.63 21.82
C THR A 411 3.88 50.60 20.76
N GLU A 412 4.63 50.53 19.65
CA GLU A 412 4.40 49.50 18.62
C GLU A 412 4.36 48.08 19.18
N ASN A 413 5.11 47.81 20.25
CA ASN A 413 5.12 46.54 20.96
C ASN A 413 3.79 46.24 21.65
N ALA A 414 3.09 47.23 22.20
CA ALA A 414 1.76 47.06 22.80
C ALA A 414 0.72 46.63 21.74
N LYS A 415 0.76 47.24 20.54
CA LYS A 415 -0.11 46.86 19.41
C LYS A 415 0.19 45.45 18.89
N ARG A 416 1.46 45.02 18.91
CA ARG A 416 1.86 43.65 18.53
C ARG A 416 1.40 42.63 19.56
N THR A 417 1.58 42.89 20.86
CA THR A 417 1.11 42.03 21.95
C THR A 417 -0.41 41.89 21.94
N ALA A 418 -1.15 42.98 21.69
CA ALA A 418 -2.61 42.94 21.55
C ALA A 418 -3.07 42.01 20.42
N ARG A 419 -2.41 42.03 19.25
CA ARG A 419 -2.71 41.13 18.14
C ARG A 419 -2.48 39.65 18.48
N ILE A 420 -1.42 39.34 19.22
CA ILE A 420 -1.12 37.98 19.68
C ILE A 420 -2.19 37.51 20.66
N VAL A 421 -2.62 38.37 21.59
CA VAL A 421 -3.70 38.07 22.53
C VAL A 421 -5.02 37.78 21.80
N THR A 422 -5.44 38.65 20.88
CA THR A 422 -6.67 38.43 20.09
C THR A 422 -6.61 37.11 19.29
N TRP A 423 -5.44 36.78 18.75
CA TRP A 423 -5.24 35.51 18.05
C TRP A 423 -5.29 34.30 19.00
N LEU A 424 -4.63 34.36 20.16
CA LEU A 424 -4.68 33.29 21.17
C LEU A 424 -6.11 33.08 21.71
N GLU A 425 -6.89 34.14 21.86
CA GLU A 425 -8.30 34.07 22.22
C GLU A 425 -9.13 33.37 21.12
N SER A 426 -8.86 33.69 19.84
CA SER A 426 -9.47 32.98 18.72
C SER A 426 -9.12 31.49 18.73
N VAL A 427 -7.86 31.13 18.96
CA VAL A 427 -7.40 29.73 19.05
C VAL A 427 -8.09 29.00 20.20
N ARG A 428 -8.14 29.61 21.39
CA ARG A 428 -8.82 29.07 22.57
C ARG A 428 -10.30 28.80 22.29
N ASN A 429 -10.99 29.75 21.66
CA ASN A 429 -12.40 29.62 21.33
C ASN A 429 -12.62 28.51 20.28
N SER A 430 -11.76 28.41 19.26
CA SER A 430 -11.84 27.33 18.27
C SER A 430 -11.65 25.94 18.90
N ILE A 431 -10.74 25.79 19.88
CA ILE A 431 -10.52 24.51 20.59
C ILE A 431 -11.72 24.13 21.46
N ASN A 432 -12.34 25.10 22.13
CA ASN A 432 -13.57 24.89 22.90
C ASN A 432 -14.76 24.48 22.02
N GLN A 433 -14.80 24.96 20.77
CA GLN A 433 -15.85 24.66 19.80
C GLN A 433 -15.62 23.35 19.02
N LEU A 434 -14.47 22.69 19.18
CA LEU A 434 -14.23 21.40 18.55
C LEU A 434 -15.25 20.39 19.06
N GLU A 435 -16.08 19.86 18.18
CA GLU A 435 -17.03 18.82 18.54
C GLU A 435 -16.32 17.49 18.84
N THR A 436 -16.97 16.65 19.64
CA THR A 436 -16.55 15.25 19.92
C THR A 436 -17.35 14.24 19.10
N SER A 437 -18.21 14.71 18.20
CA SER A 437 -19.01 13.91 17.27
C SER A 437 -18.12 13.35 16.15
N SER A 438 -18.29 12.08 15.80
CA SER A 438 -17.39 11.34 14.90
C SER A 438 -17.38 11.80 13.44
N SER A 439 -18.37 12.59 13.00
CA SER A 439 -18.54 12.97 11.59
C SER A 439 -17.67 14.14 11.09
N ASP A 440 -17.04 14.91 11.98
CA ASP A 440 -16.31 16.15 11.64
C ASP A 440 -14.80 16.13 12.05
N ASN A 441 -14.22 14.95 12.21
CA ASN A 441 -12.83 14.77 12.64
C ASN A 441 -11.80 15.37 11.66
N ASP A 442 -11.98 15.23 10.34
CA ASP A 442 -11.02 15.72 9.35
C ASP A 442 -10.92 17.26 9.34
N LYS A 443 -12.07 17.95 9.48
CA LYS A 443 -12.10 19.41 9.65
C LYS A 443 -11.38 19.84 10.92
N SER A 444 -11.55 19.06 11.99
CA SER A 444 -10.89 19.29 13.29
C SER A 444 -9.37 19.09 13.17
N ILE A 445 -8.90 18.06 12.46
CA ILE A 445 -7.48 17.80 12.20
C ILE A 445 -6.87 18.93 11.37
N GLN A 446 -7.51 19.35 10.27
CA GLN A 446 -7.04 20.46 9.44
C GLN A 446 -6.98 21.79 10.20
N LEU A 447 -7.97 22.06 11.06
CA LEU A 447 -7.98 23.23 11.92
C LEU A 447 -6.81 23.21 12.91
N LEU A 448 -6.55 22.06 13.55
CA LEU A 448 -5.42 21.89 14.46
C LEU A 448 -4.07 22.01 13.76
N GLU A 449 -3.93 21.48 12.54
CA GLU A 449 -2.72 21.61 11.73
C GLU A 449 -2.43 23.07 11.34
N ASN A 450 -3.47 23.80 10.92
CA ASN A 450 -3.38 25.22 10.61
C ASN A 450 -2.98 26.05 11.84
N ILE A 451 -3.46 25.68 13.03
CA ILE A 451 -3.05 26.33 14.28
C ILE A 451 -1.58 26.00 14.58
N CYS A 452 -1.19 24.72 14.55
CA CYS A 452 0.18 24.28 14.84
C CYS A 452 1.23 24.92 13.90
N THR A 453 0.95 25.01 12.61
CA THR A 453 1.82 25.67 11.61
C THR A 453 1.96 27.16 11.89
N ARG A 454 0.87 27.83 12.26
CA ARG A 454 0.89 29.25 12.67
C ARG A 454 1.70 29.46 13.95
N ILE A 455 1.49 28.64 15.00
CA ILE A 455 2.28 28.73 16.25
C ILE A 455 3.77 28.58 15.94
N SER A 456 4.11 27.59 15.12
CA SER A 456 5.51 27.31 14.74
C SER A 456 6.12 28.47 13.95
N SER A 457 5.36 29.10 13.04
CA SER A 457 5.81 30.28 12.29
C SER A 457 6.06 31.50 13.17
N VAL A 458 5.20 31.75 14.16
CA VAL A 458 5.34 32.84 15.13
C VAL A 458 6.54 32.60 16.05
N THR A 459 6.72 31.35 16.49
CA THR A 459 7.86 30.93 17.32
C THR A 459 9.19 31.12 16.58
N SER A 460 9.25 30.76 15.29
CA SER A 460 10.48 30.87 14.47
C SER A 460 10.85 32.29 14.02
N ASN A 461 9.86 33.16 13.77
CA ASN A 461 10.10 34.45 13.12
C ASN A 461 10.20 35.65 14.09
N GLN A 462 9.77 35.54 15.35
CA GLN A 462 9.49 36.73 16.17
C GLN A 462 10.28 36.91 17.48
N LEU A 463 11.21 36.01 17.84
CA LEU A 463 11.80 36.02 19.19
C LEU A 463 13.34 36.00 19.24
N SER A 464 14.01 36.71 18.32
CA SER A 464 15.47 36.93 18.31
C SER A 464 15.95 38.04 19.27
N SER A 465 15.14 38.48 20.24
CA SER A 465 15.45 39.60 21.17
C SER A 465 15.48 39.15 22.64
N GLU A 466 16.66 39.22 23.25
CA GLU A 466 17.03 38.88 24.64
C GLU A 466 16.26 39.63 25.75
N LYS A 467 14.98 39.31 25.98
CA LYS A 467 14.26 39.70 27.22
C LYS A 467 13.59 38.47 27.85
N GLN A 468 13.70 38.30 29.17
CA GLN A 468 13.14 37.14 29.90
C GLN A 468 11.64 36.88 29.63
N GLN A 469 10.84 37.93 29.37
CA GLN A 469 9.42 37.80 29.01
C GLN A 469 9.21 37.13 27.64
N ASN A 470 10.13 37.32 26.69
CA ASN A 470 10.11 36.67 25.38
C ASN A 470 10.42 35.18 25.48
N LEU A 471 11.28 34.77 26.43
CA LEU A 471 11.60 33.37 26.69
C LEU A 471 10.45 32.61 27.35
N ILE A 472 9.74 33.25 28.29
CA ILE A 472 8.55 32.65 28.92
C ILE A 472 7.45 32.46 27.87
N LEU A 473 7.19 33.49 27.04
CA LEU A 473 6.23 33.38 25.95
C LEU A 473 6.61 32.28 24.94
N HIS A 474 7.90 32.19 24.58
CA HIS A 474 8.40 31.12 23.71
C HIS A 474 8.13 29.73 24.28
N HIS A 475 8.55 29.50 25.54
CA HIS A 475 8.37 28.22 26.21
C HIS A 475 6.89 27.85 26.34
N SER A 476 6.03 28.82 26.68
CA SER A 476 4.60 28.59 26.79
C SER A 476 3.92 28.29 25.44
N LEU A 477 4.36 28.93 24.35
CA LEU A 477 3.88 28.62 23.00
C LEU A 477 4.36 27.24 22.51
N GLU A 478 5.57 26.83 22.88
CA GLU A 478 6.06 25.47 22.61
C GLU A 478 5.25 24.40 23.35
N VAL A 479 4.92 24.63 24.63
CA VAL A 479 4.05 23.74 25.42
C VAL A 479 2.66 23.66 24.79
N ALA A 480 2.07 24.80 24.42
CA ALA A 480 0.78 24.82 23.73
C ALA A 480 0.82 24.08 22.38
N ASN A 481 1.90 24.23 21.61
CA ASN A 481 2.09 23.50 20.35
C ASN A 481 2.25 21.99 20.58
N SER A 482 2.96 21.57 21.63
CA SER A 482 3.05 20.17 22.03
C SER A 482 1.68 19.60 22.36
N ASP A 483 0.89 20.28 23.19
CA ASP A 483 -0.44 19.82 23.57
C ASP A 483 -1.43 19.80 22.39
N LEU A 484 -1.35 20.78 21.49
CA LEU A 484 -2.13 20.78 20.24
C LEU A 484 -1.78 19.59 19.33
N ARG A 485 -0.50 19.23 19.22
CA ARG A 485 -0.07 18.02 18.51
C ARG A 485 -0.57 16.75 19.17
N ARG A 486 -0.63 16.70 20.51
CA ARG A 486 -1.24 15.57 21.24
C ARG A 486 -2.71 15.44 20.88
N LEU A 487 -3.44 16.56 20.89
CA LEU A 487 -4.86 16.60 20.53
C LEU A 487 -5.07 16.17 19.07
N GLN A 488 -4.26 16.68 18.14
CA GLN A 488 -4.29 16.29 16.73
C GLN A 488 -4.05 14.79 16.55
N ASN A 489 -3.04 14.23 17.24
CA ASN A 489 -2.76 12.79 17.17
C ASN A 489 -3.92 11.96 17.72
N ILE A 490 -4.59 12.41 18.79
CA ILE A 490 -5.78 11.71 19.29
C ILE A 490 -6.90 11.78 18.27
N TYR A 491 -7.23 12.95 17.71
CA TYR A 491 -8.24 13.07 16.65
C TYR A 491 -7.94 12.18 15.42
N SER A 492 -6.67 12.04 15.05
CA SER A 492 -6.25 11.18 13.93
C SER A 492 -6.46 9.68 14.16
N LEU A 493 -6.70 9.24 15.40
CA LEU A 493 -6.95 7.83 15.70
C LEU A 493 -8.41 7.41 15.42
N ASN A 494 -9.31 8.33 15.05
CA ASN A 494 -10.75 8.08 14.89
C ASN A 494 -10.95 7.64 13.47
N VAL A 495 -10.84 6.35 13.26
CA VAL A 495 -11.31 5.78 12.00
C VAL A 495 -12.69 5.24 12.30
N ASN A 496 -13.69 6.04 11.90
CA ASN A 496 -15.13 5.76 11.84
C ASN A 496 -15.57 4.45 12.51
N GLU A 497 -16.17 4.57 13.71
CA GLU A 497 -16.72 3.44 14.49
C GLU A 497 -17.81 2.63 13.76
N ASN A 498 -18.31 3.10 12.62
CA ASN A 498 -19.46 2.53 11.92
C ASN A 498 -19.15 1.33 11.02
N ASN A 499 -17.87 0.98 10.79
CA ASN A 499 -17.50 -0.22 10.06
C ASN A 499 -16.44 -0.99 10.85
N ASP A 500 -16.72 -2.21 11.28
CA ASP A 500 -15.71 -3.07 11.93
C ASP A 500 -14.49 -3.32 11.02
N ALA A 501 -14.66 -3.22 9.70
CA ALA A 501 -13.57 -3.22 8.72
C ALA A 501 -12.66 -1.97 8.77
N GLY A 502 -13.16 -0.82 9.24
CA GLY A 502 -12.39 0.43 9.38
C GLY A 502 -11.46 0.40 10.60
N LYS A 503 -11.87 -0.29 11.68
CA LYS A 503 -11.05 -0.49 12.88
C LYS A 503 -9.79 -1.32 12.57
N GLU A 504 -9.94 -2.35 11.75
CA GLU A 504 -8.82 -3.17 11.26
C GLU A 504 -8.01 -2.46 10.17
N ASN A 505 -8.62 -1.67 9.27
CA ASN A 505 -7.88 -0.96 8.21
C ASN A 505 -6.92 0.12 8.72
N ALA A 506 -7.24 0.85 9.79
CA ALA A 506 -6.30 1.82 10.38
C ALA A 506 -5.11 1.12 11.08
N LEU A 507 -5.38 -0.04 11.69
CA LEU A 507 -4.39 -0.93 12.27
C LEU A 507 -3.52 -1.58 11.17
N CYS A 508 -4.15 -1.95 10.05
CA CYS A 508 -3.49 -2.52 8.87
C CYS A 508 -2.68 -1.48 8.11
N GLN A 509 -3.12 -0.23 7.99
CA GLN A 509 -2.36 0.85 7.35
C GLN A 509 -1.08 1.21 8.12
N LEU A 510 -1.04 0.98 9.44
CA LEU A 510 0.18 1.09 10.24
C LEU A 510 1.10 -0.13 10.09
N THR A 511 0.54 -1.32 9.80
CA THR A 511 1.29 -2.57 9.60
C THR A 511 1.56 -2.94 8.13
N ASP A 512 0.94 -2.24 7.17
CA ASP A 512 1.27 -2.26 5.74
C ASP A 512 2.67 -1.71 5.52
N PHE A 513 3.16 -0.92 6.48
CA PHE A 513 4.55 -0.49 6.62
C PHE A 513 5.44 -1.43 7.44
N SER A 514 5.07 -2.71 7.55
CA SER A 514 5.91 -3.89 7.85
C SER A 514 5.93 -4.46 9.27
N SER A 515 5.19 -5.55 9.41
CA SER A 515 5.74 -6.72 10.10
C SER A 515 5.30 -8.01 9.40
N ILE A 516 4.10 -8.06 8.81
CA ILE A 516 3.61 -9.22 8.04
C ILE A 516 4.46 -9.50 6.78
N TYR A 517 4.98 -8.47 6.10
CA TYR A 517 5.86 -8.63 4.93
C TYR A 517 7.23 -9.26 5.26
N LEU A 518 7.69 -9.17 6.51
CA LEU A 518 8.90 -9.87 6.97
C LEU A 518 8.67 -11.37 7.14
N PHE A 519 7.43 -11.80 7.37
CA PHE A 519 7.11 -13.19 7.70
C PHE A 519 6.94 -14.10 6.49
N LEU A 520 6.78 -13.55 5.27
CA LEU A 520 6.40 -14.35 4.10
C LEU A 520 7.44 -14.39 2.97
N PHE A 521 8.65 -13.84 3.14
CA PHE A 521 9.61 -13.80 2.03
C PHE A 521 10.83 -14.72 2.12
N VAL A 522 10.83 -15.64 1.13
CA VAL A 522 11.92 -16.42 0.49
C VAL A 522 12.24 -17.74 1.17
N ASP A 523 11.83 -18.87 0.56
CA ASP A 523 12.19 -20.26 0.92
C ASP A 523 13.65 -20.44 1.37
N GLU A 524 14.61 -19.83 0.65
CA GLU A 524 16.04 -19.93 0.98
C GLU A 524 16.42 -19.20 2.29
N ASN A 525 15.66 -18.17 2.72
CA ASN A 525 15.80 -17.48 4.01
C ASN A 525 14.75 -17.90 5.05
N CYS A 526 13.65 -18.56 4.63
CA CYS A 526 12.60 -19.11 5.48
C CYS A 526 13.13 -20.18 6.40
N SER A 527 14.07 -21.05 5.99
CA SER A 527 14.69 -21.99 6.94
C SER A 527 15.38 -21.27 8.12
N LEU A 528 15.84 -20.04 7.87
CA LEU A 528 16.49 -19.20 8.86
C LEU A 528 15.44 -18.49 9.73
N ILE A 529 14.31 -18.07 9.17
CA ILE A 529 13.19 -17.39 9.85
C ILE A 529 12.23 -18.38 10.56
N GLU A 530 11.98 -19.58 10.04
CA GLU A 530 11.25 -20.69 10.70
C GLU A 530 12.02 -21.18 11.94
N LYS A 531 13.34 -21.37 11.83
CA LYS A 531 14.18 -21.62 13.02
C LYS A 531 14.10 -20.46 14.03
N LEU A 532 13.87 -19.24 13.56
CA LEU A 532 13.64 -18.09 14.43
C LEU A 532 12.24 -18.05 15.01
N TYR A 533 11.23 -18.50 14.26
CA TYR A 533 9.86 -18.68 14.71
C TYR A 533 9.80 -19.72 15.82
N GLU A 534 10.42 -20.88 15.67
CA GLU A 534 10.50 -21.89 16.74
C GLU A 534 11.18 -21.33 18.00
N THR A 535 12.24 -20.52 17.82
CA THR A 535 12.96 -19.91 18.94
C THR A 535 12.14 -18.79 19.62
N ILE A 536 11.52 -17.89 18.84
CA ILE A 536 10.69 -16.79 19.35
C ILE A 536 9.40 -17.35 19.97
N HIS A 537 8.78 -18.36 19.37
CA HIS A 537 7.59 -19.03 19.91
C HIS A 537 7.93 -19.73 21.22
N SER A 538 9.08 -20.42 21.32
CA SER A 538 9.54 -21.00 22.60
C SER A 538 9.78 -19.93 23.68
N LEU A 539 10.31 -18.76 23.30
CA LEU A 539 10.51 -17.63 24.20
C LEU A 539 9.18 -16.97 24.60
N PHE A 540 8.24 -16.79 23.68
CA PHE A 540 6.90 -16.24 23.94
C PHE A 540 6.12 -17.15 24.90
N VAL A 541 6.14 -18.46 24.67
CA VAL A 541 5.53 -19.45 25.56
C VAL A 541 6.17 -19.41 26.95
N SER A 542 7.50 -19.24 27.04
CA SER A 542 8.21 -19.13 28.33
C SER A 542 7.96 -17.82 29.09
N PHE A 543 7.57 -16.73 28.41
CA PHE A 543 7.36 -15.41 28.98
C PHE A 543 5.90 -15.15 29.40
N PHE A 544 4.96 -15.96 28.90
CA PHE A 544 3.54 -15.90 29.29
C PHE A 544 3.13 -16.99 30.27
N LEU A 545 3.96 -18.05 30.44
CA LEU A 545 3.73 -19.12 31.41
C LEU A 545 4.58 -19.01 32.70
N ASN A 546 5.43 -17.98 32.80
CA ASN A 546 6.07 -17.51 34.03
C ASN A 546 5.67 -16.05 34.26
#